data_AF-A0AA39J9L6-F1
#
_entry.id   AF-A0AA39J9L6-F1
#
_cell.length_a   1.000
_cell.length_b   1.000
_cell.length_c   1.000
_cell.angle_alpha   90.00
_cell.angle_beta   90.00
_cell.angle_gamma   90.00
#
_symmetry.space_group_name_H-M   'P 1'
#
loop_
_entity.id
_entity.type
_entity.pdbx_description
1 polymer ?
#
loop_
_entity_poly.entity_id
_entity_poly.type
_entity_poly.pdbx_seq_one_letter_code
_entity_poly.pdbx_strand_id
1 'polypeptide(L)'
;MSSHSRLAAFIRYDRTKYRKLSELITSIAYSLGMFDQHIGTAIAKALTSSHAAVRMPASESCTQFQLLLQEPLEMTWDLQDEGPLVVMIDGLDESDVSNDLLEVLADGFGPALPFMWLIVSSRPEENISHIFKDRRHHVHPFPLDTSSEEVKHDIWYFIQQKFDGIKDKHFLGKYYEPDVVTWLAEQVSGLFIWAATVCSFLCDFPSLHRLKTVLETTIPADAMEALTILYQTALDTIILEVYGTKEDV
;
A
#
# COMPACT_ATOMS: atom_id res chain seq x y z
N MET A 1 20.39 4.23 -24.80
CA MET A 1 19.92 3.91 -23.45
C MET A 1 18.67 4.72 -23.18
N SER A 2 17.50 4.08 -23.21
CA SER A 2 16.27 4.72 -22.73
C SER A 2 16.47 5.07 -21.26
N SER A 3 16.28 6.34 -20.90
CA SER A 3 16.48 6.86 -19.54
C SER A 3 15.30 6.59 -18.60
N HIS A 4 14.27 5.87 -19.06
CA HIS A 4 13.01 5.73 -18.35
C HIS A 4 12.88 4.31 -17.83
N SER A 5 12.78 4.16 -16.51
CA SER A 5 12.39 2.90 -15.88
C SER A 5 10.98 2.51 -16.33
N ARG A 6 10.77 1.21 -16.58
CA ARG A 6 9.52 0.68 -17.12
C ARG A 6 8.89 -0.24 -16.08
N LEU A 7 7.65 0.04 -15.68
CA LEU A 7 6.90 -0.83 -14.78
C LEU A 7 6.45 -2.09 -15.53
N ALA A 8 7.12 -3.20 -15.27
CA ALA A 8 6.90 -4.47 -15.97
C ALA A 8 5.91 -5.39 -15.24
N ALA A 9 5.82 -5.26 -13.90
CA ALA A 9 4.82 -5.96 -13.11
C ALA A 9 4.40 -5.15 -11.89
N PHE A 10 3.09 -5.17 -11.59
CA PHE A 10 2.53 -4.62 -10.37
C PHE A 10 1.62 -5.65 -9.71
N ILE A 11 1.99 -6.07 -8.51
CA ILE A 11 1.26 -7.06 -7.73
C ILE A 11 0.86 -6.41 -6.42
N ARG A 12 -0.43 -6.31 -6.18
CA ARG A 12 -0.98 -5.79 -4.93
C ARG A 12 -1.65 -6.90 -4.14
N TYR A 13 -1.27 -7.03 -2.88
CA TYR A 13 -2.00 -7.79 -1.89
C TYR A 13 -3.01 -6.88 -1.20
N ASP A 14 -4.15 -7.47 -0.89
CA ASP A 14 -5.25 -6.82 -0.21
C ASP A 14 -5.93 -7.89 0.63
N ARG A 15 -6.02 -7.71 1.95
CA ARG A 15 -6.65 -8.69 2.86
C ARG A 15 -8.09 -9.04 2.46
N THR A 16 -8.77 -8.17 1.71
CA THR A 16 -10.14 -8.41 1.21
C THR A 16 -10.19 -9.24 -0.08
N LYS A 17 -9.08 -9.33 -0.81
CA LYS A 17 -8.95 -10.11 -2.04
C LYS A 17 -7.96 -11.23 -1.79
N TYR A 18 -8.49 -12.39 -1.40
CA TYR A 18 -7.66 -13.57 -1.15
C TYR A 18 -6.86 -13.92 -2.41
N ARG A 19 -5.56 -13.60 -2.42
CA ARG A 19 -4.62 -13.97 -3.48
C ARG A 19 -3.64 -14.96 -2.88
N LYS A 20 -3.57 -16.17 -3.43
CA LYS A 20 -2.65 -17.20 -2.94
C LYS A 20 -1.22 -16.77 -3.24
N LEU A 21 -0.41 -16.64 -2.19
CA LEU A 21 1.02 -16.30 -2.29
C LEU A 21 1.86 -17.35 -2.99
N SER A 22 1.42 -18.61 -3.00
CA SER A 22 2.02 -19.67 -3.82
C SER A 22 2.05 -19.32 -5.31
N GLU A 23 1.36 -18.26 -5.72
CA GLU A 23 1.31 -17.76 -7.08
C GLU A 23 2.11 -16.47 -7.28
N LEU A 24 2.86 -15.96 -6.29
CA LEU A 24 3.59 -14.69 -6.43
C LEU A 24 4.63 -14.78 -7.56
N ILE A 25 5.52 -15.77 -7.49
CA ILE A 25 6.59 -15.96 -8.47
C ILE A 25 6.00 -16.21 -9.87
N THR A 26 4.96 -17.04 -9.95
CA THR A 26 4.28 -17.33 -11.23
C THR A 26 3.53 -16.10 -11.76
N SER A 27 2.97 -15.24 -10.90
CA SER A 27 2.34 -13.98 -11.27
C SER A 27 3.35 -12.96 -11.79
N ILE A 28 4.54 -12.88 -11.19
CA ILE A 28 5.64 -12.05 -11.69
C ILE A 28 6.06 -12.58 -13.06
N ALA A 29 6.30 -13.89 -13.19
CA ALA A 29 6.73 -14.51 -14.44
C ALA A 29 5.71 -14.27 -15.56
N TYR A 30 4.42 -14.46 -15.27
CA TYR A 30 3.33 -14.16 -16.20
C TYR A 30 3.32 -12.68 -16.61
N SER A 31 3.41 -11.76 -15.64
CA SER A 31 3.36 -10.32 -15.91
C SER A 31 4.54 -9.87 -16.78
N LEU A 32 5.76 -10.33 -16.46
CA LEU A 32 6.96 -10.04 -17.26
C LEU A 32 6.86 -10.64 -18.66
N GLY A 33 6.35 -11.87 -18.80
CA GLY A 33 6.17 -12.51 -20.10
C GLY A 33 5.09 -11.87 -20.96
N MET A 34 4.07 -11.25 -20.35
CA MET A 34 3.06 -10.45 -21.04
C MET A 34 3.57 -9.04 -21.39
N PHE A 35 4.51 -8.52 -20.61
CA PHE A 35 5.12 -7.21 -20.83
C PHE A 35 6.05 -7.23 -22.05
N ASP A 36 6.89 -8.26 -22.18
CA ASP A 36 7.85 -8.39 -23.28
C ASP A 36 7.87 -9.79 -23.90
N GLN A 37 7.88 -9.86 -25.23
CA GLN A 37 7.80 -11.11 -25.98
C GLN A 37 9.06 -11.98 -25.84
N HIS A 38 10.25 -11.40 -25.70
CA HIS A 38 11.49 -12.15 -25.51
C HIS A 38 11.48 -12.83 -24.14
N ILE A 39 11.09 -12.09 -23.10
CA ILE A 39 10.90 -12.65 -21.75
C ILE A 39 9.84 -13.75 -21.78
N GLY A 40 8.67 -13.49 -22.39
CA GLY A 40 7.59 -14.46 -22.49
C GLY A 40 8.01 -15.75 -23.19
N THR A 41 8.82 -15.63 -24.25
CA THR A 41 9.38 -16.78 -24.97
C THR A 41 10.38 -17.55 -24.11
N ALA A 42 11.25 -16.88 -23.37
CA ALA A 42 12.21 -17.51 -22.47
C ALA A 42 11.51 -18.27 -21.33
N ILE A 43 10.51 -17.65 -20.70
CA ILE A 43 9.71 -18.27 -19.63
C ILE A 43 8.92 -19.47 -20.18
N ALA A 44 8.31 -19.36 -21.37
CA ALA A 44 7.59 -20.48 -22.00
C ALA A 44 8.51 -21.67 -22.29
N LYS A 45 9.76 -21.44 -22.70
CA LYS A 45 10.76 -22.49 -22.87
C LYS A 45 11.12 -23.15 -21.53
N ALA A 46 11.37 -22.37 -20.48
CA ALA A 46 11.63 -22.89 -19.14
C ALA A 46 10.46 -23.75 -18.62
N LEU A 47 9.22 -23.31 -18.84
CA LEU A 47 8.02 -24.06 -18.50
C LEU A 47 7.88 -25.37 -19.26
N THR A 48 8.34 -25.44 -20.52
CA THR A 48 8.32 -26.67 -21.33
C THR A 48 9.35 -27.69 -20.81
N SER A 49 10.50 -27.21 -20.33
CA SER A 49 11.54 -28.07 -19.74
C SER A 49 11.18 -28.52 -18.32
N SER A 50 10.49 -27.68 -17.55
CA SER A 50 10.25 -27.86 -16.12
C SER A 50 8.80 -27.54 -15.74
N HIS A 51 7.84 -28.32 -16.25
CA HIS A 51 6.40 -28.12 -15.98
C HIS A 51 6.04 -28.10 -14.49
N ALA A 52 6.80 -28.83 -13.65
CA ALA A 52 6.58 -28.86 -12.20
C ALA A 52 6.82 -27.51 -11.52
N ALA A 53 7.61 -26.61 -12.12
CA ALA A 53 7.97 -25.32 -11.54
C ALA A 53 6.73 -24.46 -11.19
N VAL A 54 5.65 -24.55 -11.97
CA VAL A 54 4.40 -23.79 -11.70
C VAL A 54 3.69 -24.26 -10.43
N ARG A 55 3.91 -25.51 -10.03
CA ARG A 55 3.20 -26.17 -8.91
C ARG A 55 4.12 -26.44 -7.72
N MET A 56 5.31 -25.84 -7.70
CA MET A 56 6.23 -25.95 -6.57
C MET A 56 5.59 -25.38 -5.31
N PRO A 57 5.76 -26.05 -4.16
CA PRO A 57 5.30 -25.54 -2.87
C PRO A 57 6.11 -24.30 -2.46
N ALA A 58 5.56 -23.52 -1.51
CA ALA A 58 6.23 -22.31 -1.01
C ALA A 58 7.62 -22.57 -0.38
N SER A 59 7.88 -23.78 0.11
CA SER A 59 9.20 -24.20 0.61
C SER A 59 10.27 -24.31 -0.48
N GLU A 60 9.87 -24.36 -1.75
CA GLU A 60 10.76 -24.41 -2.91
C GLU A 60 10.76 -23.08 -3.68
N SER A 61 10.40 -21.97 -3.01
CA SER A 61 10.34 -20.63 -3.62
C SER A 61 11.64 -20.23 -4.30
N CYS A 62 12.79 -20.59 -3.72
CA CYS A 62 14.11 -20.31 -4.31
C CYS A 62 14.27 -20.99 -5.68
N THR A 63 14.04 -22.30 -5.75
CA THR A 63 14.08 -23.07 -7.00
C THR A 63 13.06 -22.55 -8.01
N GLN A 64 11.84 -22.24 -7.55
CA GLN A 64 10.78 -21.71 -8.41
C GLN A 64 11.17 -20.36 -9.02
N PHE A 65 11.74 -19.45 -8.22
CA PHE A 65 12.21 -18.14 -8.67
C PHE A 65 13.36 -18.27 -9.66
N GLN A 66 14.32 -19.15 -9.37
CA GLN A 66 15.44 -19.41 -10.27
C GLN A 66 14.94 -19.89 -11.65
N LEU A 67 14.09 -20.93 -11.67
CA LEU A 67 13.63 -21.56 -12.92
C LEU A 67 12.68 -20.66 -13.74
N LEU A 68 11.82 -19.89 -13.08
CA LEU A 68 10.78 -19.11 -13.76
C LEU A 68 11.17 -17.66 -14.02
N LEU A 69 12.16 -17.12 -13.31
CA LEU A 69 12.55 -15.72 -13.41
C LEU A 69 14.03 -15.55 -13.72
N GLN A 70 14.95 -16.00 -12.85
CA GLN A 70 16.37 -15.71 -13.04
C GLN A 70 16.92 -16.31 -14.33
N GLU A 71 16.79 -17.63 -14.52
CA GLU A 71 17.34 -18.30 -15.70
C GLU A 71 16.74 -17.79 -17.02
N PRO A 72 15.40 -17.59 -17.14
CA PRO A 72 14.84 -16.98 -18.34
C PRO A 72 15.33 -15.54 -18.61
N LEU A 73 15.42 -14.70 -17.58
CA LEU A 73 15.83 -13.29 -17.72
C LEU A 73 17.33 -13.16 -18.05
N GLU A 74 18.14 -14.08 -17.55
CA GLU A 74 19.56 -14.22 -17.94
C GLU A 74 19.73 -14.73 -19.37
N MET A 75 18.66 -15.04 -20.12
CA MET A 75 18.75 -15.32 -21.55
C MET A 75 18.32 -14.13 -22.42
N THR A 76 17.85 -13.03 -21.80
CA THR A 76 17.31 -11.84 -22.47
C THR A 76 18.16 -10.59 -22.17
N TRP A 77 19.48 -10.68 -22.36
CA TRP A 77 20.43 -9.58 -22.09
C TRP A 77 20.22 -8.36 -22.99
N ASP A 78 19.66 -8.55 -24.17
CA ASP A 78 19.35 -7.51 -25.15
C ASP A 78 18.40 -6.44 -24.60
N LEU A 79 17.58 -6.77 -23.60
CA LEU A 79 16.68 -5.85 -22.93
C LEU A 79 17.39 -4.83 -22.02
N GLN A 80 18.67 -5.03 -21.69
CA GLN A 80 19.44 -4.10 -20.85
C GLN A 80 19.56 -2.70 -21.46
N ASP A 81 19.66 -2.62 -22.79
CA ASP A 81 19.84 -1.36 -23.51
C ASP A 81 18.57 -0.49 -23.55
N GLU A 82 17.43 -1.10 -23.23
CA GLU A 82 16.11 -0.48 -23.21
C GLU A 82 15.73 0.14 -21.85
N GLY A 83 16.63 0.03 -20.86
CA GLY A 83 16.47 0.61 -19.53
C GLY A 83 15.79 -0.31 -18.51
N PRO A 84 15.78 0.09 -17.21
CA PRO A 84 15.40 -0.80 -16.11
C PRO A 84 13.94 -1.27 -16.18
N LEU A 85 13.71 -2.53 -15.86
CA LEU A 85 12.40 -3.13 -15.63
C LEU A 85 12.11 -3.16 -14.14
N VAL A 86 10.95 -2.65 -13.76
CA VAL A 86 10.53 -2.54 -12.36
C VAL A 86 9.41 -3.54 -12.08
N VAL A 87 9.59 -4.33 -11.04
CA VAL A 87 8.57 -5.17 -10.42
C VAL A 87 8.21 -4.55 -9.09
N MET A 88 6.92 -4.25 -8.90
CA MET A 88 6.40 -3.67 -7.68
C MET A 88 5.48 -4.67 -6.97
N ILE A 89 5.73 -4.88 -5.68
CA ILE A 89 4.89 -5.67 -4.79
C ILE A 89 4.36 -4.72 -3.71
N ASP A 90 3.04 -4.54 -3.67
CA ASP A 90 2.38 -3.62 -2.76
C ASP A 90 1.61 -4.40 -1.68
N GLY A 91 1.86 -4.07 -0.41
CA GLY A 91 1.17 -4.64 0.75
C GLY A 91 1.61 -6.06 1.13
N LEU A 92 2.92 -6.35 1.12
CA LEU A 92 3.43 -7.70 1.40
C LEU A 92 2.99 -8.24 2.79
N ASP A 93 2.81 -7.38 3.79
CA ASP A 93 2.29 -7.71 5.13
C ASP A 93 0.81 -8.15 5.14
N GLU A 94 0.10 -7.97 4.03
CA GLU A 94 -1.29 -8.42 3.88
C GLU A 94 -1.40 -9.86 3.39
N SER A 95 -0.29 -10.59 3.41
CA SER A 95 -0.16 -11.91 2.85
C SER A 95 0.52 -12.87 3.83
N ASP A 96 0.08 -14.14 3.87
CA ASP A 96 0.69 -15.22 4.67
C ASP A 96 2.03 -15.73 4.06
N VAL A 97 3.00 -14.83 3.91
CA VAL A 97 4.25 -15.08 3.17
C VAL A 97 5.18 -16.00 3.97
N SER A 98 5.72 -17.05 3.31
CA SER A 98 6.71 -17.94 3.94
C SER A 98 8.07 -17.26 4.06
N ASN A 99 8.87 -17.68 5.04
CA ASN A 99 10.25 -17.18 5.18
C ASN A 99 11.09 -17.48 3.93
N ASP A 100 10.92 -18.64 3.29
CA ASP A 100 11.62 -18.98 2.04
C ASP A 100 11.33 -17.98 0.92
N LEU A 101 10.08 -17.51 0.80
CA LEU A 101 9.70 -16.51 -0.20
C LEU A 101 10.21 -15.11 0.19
N LEU A 102 10.18 -14.76 1.47
CA LEU A 102 10.77 -13.51 1.96
C LEU A 102 12.27 -13.43 1.68
N GLU A 103 13.00 -14.53 1.89
CA GLU A 103 14.41 -14.64 1.54
C GLU A 103 14.62 -14.45 0.03
N VAL A 104 13.83 -15.13 -0.81
CA VAL A 104 13.90 -14.91 -2.27
C VAL A 104 13.67 -13.45 -2.65
N LEU A 105 12.64 -12.80 -2.10
CA LEU A 105 12.34 -11.39 -2.39
C LEU A 105 13.46 -10.47 -1.90
N ALA A 106 14.05 -10.77 -0.74
CA ALA A 106 15.13 -9.98 -0.18
C ALA A 106 16.47 -10.22 -0.92
N ASP A 107 16.66 -11.35 -1.62
CA ASP A 107 17.80 -11.58 -2.53
C ASP A 107 17.59 -10.85 -3.86
N GLY A 108 16.31 -10.63 -4.21
CA GLY A 108 15.91 -9.98 -5.44
C GLY A 108 16.29 -10.81 -6.66
N PHE A 109 16.46 -10.13 -7.81
CA PHE A 109 16.84 -10.81 -9.06
C PHE A 109 18.31 -11.22 -9.12
N GLY A 110 19.14 -10.72 -8.20
CA GLY A 110 20.57 -11.02 -8.13
C GLY A 110 21.44 -10.13 -9.05
N PRO A 111 22.77 -10.18 -8.88
CA PRO A 111 23.72 -9.26 -9.53
C PRO A 111 23.85 -9.48 -11.04
N ALA A 112 23.45 -10.65 -11.55
CA ALA A 112 23.43 -10.95 -12.98
C ALA A 112 22.35 -10.16 -13.74
N LEU A 113 21.34 -9.63 -13.04
CA LEU A 113 20.19 -8.94 -13.63
C LEU A 113 20.11 -7.48 -13.15
N PRO A 114 21.14 -6.62 -13.38
CA PRO A 114 21.19 -5.26 -12.84
C PRO A 114 20.11 -4.33 -13.40
N PHE A 115 19.45 -4.73 -14.49
CA PHE A 115 18.33 -4.01 -15.10
C PHE A 115 16.98 -4.35 -14.45
N MET A 116 16.91 -5.35 -13.57
CA MET A 116 15.69 -5.75 -12.87
C MET A 116 15.64 -5.10 -11.49
N TRP A 117 14.63 -4.27 -11.24
CA TRP A 117 14.44 -3.59 -9.97
C TRP A 117 13.21 -4.14 -9.27
N LEU A 118 13.36 -4.51 -8.01
CA LEU A 118 12.27 -4.97 -7.15
C LEU A 118 11.97 -3.91 -6.10
N ILE A 119 10.72 -3.44 -6.08
CA ILE A 119 10.21 -2.54 -5.04
C ILE A 119 9.15 -3.30 -4.25
N VAL A 120 9.31 -3.33 -2.94
CA VAL A 120 8.37 -3.99 -2.03
C VAL A 120 7.88 -2.96 -1.02
N SER A 121 6.56 -2.80 -0.91
CA SER A 121 5.93 -2.07 0.18
C SER A 121 5.37 -3.07 1.21
N SER A 122 5.52 -2.74 2.48
CA SER A 122 5.06 -3.55 3.60
C SER A 122 4.98 -2.71 4.86
N ARG A 123 4.09 -3.07 5.79
CA ARG A 123 4.24 -2.70 7.20
C ARG A 123 5.51 -3.32 7.79
N PRO A 124 6.09 -2.71 8.84
CA PRO A 124 7.30 -3.22 9.51
C PRO A 124 6.98 -4.40 10.45
N GLU A 125 6.30 -5.43 9.94
CA GLU A 125 6.07 -6.68 10.66
C GLU A 125 7.43 -7.32 11.00
N GLU A 126 7.51 -7.97 12.17
CA GLU A 126 8.79 -8.42 12.75
C GLU A 126 9.54 -9.40 11.83
N ASN A 127 8.83 -10.38 11.28
CA ASN A 127 9.39 -11.40 10.38
C ASN A 127 9.95 -10.79 9.08
N ILE A 128 9.20 -9.87 8.46
CA ILE A 128 9.61 -9.17 7.24
C ILE A 128 10.83 -8.28 7.54
N SER A 129 10.74 -7.49 8.60
CA SER A 129 11.80 -6.56 9.00
C SER A 129 13.11 -7.30 9.33
N HIS A 130 13.02 -8.46 9.98
CA HIS A 130 14.18 -9.27 10.33
C HIS A 130 14.93 -9.77 9.08
N ILE A 131 14.23 -10.41 8.14
CA ILE A 131 14.84 -11.00 6.94
C ILE A 131 15.46 -9.93 6.05
N PHE A 132 14.77 -8.81 5.81
CA PHE A 132 15.28 -7.75 4.95
C PHE A 132 16.45 -6.97 5.59
N LYS A 133 16.55 -6.94 6.93
CA LYS A 133 17.63 -6.24 7.64
C LYS A 133 19.00 -6.86 7.38
N ASP A 134 19.08 -8.17 7.18
CA ASP A 134 20.34 -8.88 6.96
C ASP A 134 20.92 -8.68 5.55
N ARG A 135 20.13 -8.08 4.63
CA ARG A 135 20.47 -7.91 3.21
C ARG A 135 20.70 -6.45 2.79
N ARG A 136 21.10 -5.61 3.75
CA ARG A 136 21.38 -4.17 3.56
C ARG A 136 22.46 -3.82 2.53
N HIS A 137 23.17 -4.80 1.98
CA HIS A 137 24.19 -4.56 0.95
C HIS A 137 23.58 -4.33 -0.44
N HIS A 138 22.36 -4.80 -0.69
CA HIS A 138 21.61 -4.57 -1.95
C HIS A 138 20.14 -4.21 -1.75
N VAL A 139 19.62 -4.29 -0.52
CA VAL A 139 18.30 -3.78 -0.14
C VAL A 139 18.44 -2.37 0.42
N HIS A 140 17.71 -1.41 -0.18
CA HIS A 140 17.65 -0.03 0.27
C HIS A 140 16.33 0.24 1.00
N PRO A 141 16.31 0.24 2.34
CA PRO A 141 15.09 0.53 3.09
C PRO A 141 14.70 2.01 2.92
N PHE A 142 13.41 2.25 2.66
CA PHE A 142 12.82 3.58 2.59
C PHE A 142 11.66 3.67 3.60
N PRO A 143 11.93 3.96 4.88
CA PRO A 143 10.89 4.04 5.89
C PRO A 143 10.00 5.26 5.67
N LEU A 144 8.68 5.07 5.69
CA LEU A 144 7.71 6.16 5.68
C LEU A 144 7.43 6.56 7.13
N ASP A 145 7.95 7.71 7.56
CA ASP A 145 7.76 8.23 8.92
C ASP A 145 6.48 9.06 9.01
N THR A 146 5.42 8.45 9.55
CA THR A 146 4.13 9.10 9.77
C THR A 146 4.17 10.20 10.84
N SER A 147 5.24 10.27 11.65
CA SER A 147 5.42 11.28 12.70
C SER A 147 6.19 12.51 12.24
N SER A 148 6.71 12.50 11.01
CA SER A 148 7.49 13.59 10.44
C SER A 148 6.67 14.89 10.31
N GLU A 149 7.36 16.03 10.42
CA GLU A 149 6.73 17.34 10.26
C GLU A 149 6.18 17.55 8.83
N GLU A 150 6.79 16.92 7.83
CA GLU A 150 6.29 16.92 6.45
C GLU A 150 4.92 16.24 6.36
N VAL A 151 4.76 15.04 6.94
CA VAL A 151 3.47 14.34 6.95
C VAL A 151 2.41 15.13 7.72
N LYS A 152 2.76 15.74 8.86
CA LYS A 152 1.82 16.61 9.60
C LYS A 152 1.37 17.81 8.77
N HIS A 153 2.31 18.44 8.05
CA HIS A 153 2.00 19.57 7.18
C HIS A 153 1.10 19.16 6.01
N ASP A 154 1.38 18.01 5.38
CA ASP A 154 0.58 17.47 4.29
C ASP A 154 -0.85 17.12 4.75
N ILE A 155 -1.00 16.53 5.94
CA ILE A 155 -2.31 16.25 6.54
C ILE A 155 -3.07 17.55 6.79
N TRP A 156 -2.43 18.54 7.41
CA TRP A 156 -3.04 19.85 7.65
C TRP A 156 -3.51 20.48 6.33
N TYR A 157 -2.65 20.49 5.31
CA TYR A 157 -2.96 21.04 4.00
C TYR A 157 -4.12 20.30 3.32
N PHE A 158 -4.13 18.96 3.39
CA PHE A 158 -5.23 18.15 2.89
C PHE A 158 -6.57 18.51 3.55
N ILE A 159 -6.59 18.63 4.88
CA ILE A 159 -7.81 18.99 5.63
C ILE A 159 -8.25 20.41 5.24
N GLN A 160 -7.33 21.37 5.19
CA GLN A 160 -7.63 22.74 4.79
C GLN A 160 -8.26 22.78 3.38
N GLN A 161 -7.67 22.09 2.41
CA GLN A 161 -8.21 22.02 1.04
C GLN A 161 -9.62 21.40 1.00
N LYS A 162 -9.90 20.39 1.84
CA LYS A 162 -11.24 19.81 1.95
C LYS A 162 -12.26 20.81 2.51
N PHE A 163 -11.88 21.54 3.55
CA PHE A 163 -12.72 22.58 4.13
C PHE A 163 -12.95 23.75 3.16
N ASP A 164 -11.92 24.24 2.47
CA ASP A 164 -12.01 25.31 1.46
C ASP A 164 -13.03 25.00 0.36
N GLY A 165 -13.20 23.71 0.02
CA GLY A 165 -14.19 23.24 -0.95
C GLY A 165 -15.65 23.35 -0.50
N ILE A 166 -15.92 23.56 0.80
CA ILE A 166 -17.27 23.66 1.35
C ILE A 166 -17.84 25.05 1.08
N LYS A 167 -18.93 25.12 0.31
CA LYS A 167 -19.57 26.40 -0.05
C LYS A 167 -20.34 27.04 1.11
N ASP A 168 -21.07 26.23 1.87
CA ASP A 168 -21.86 26.70 3.01
C ASP A 168 -21.07 26.50 4.30
N LYS A 169 -20.57 27.60 4.87
CA LYS A 169 -19.79 27.61 6.11
C LYS A 169 -20.67 27.70 7.37
N HIS A 170 -21.99 27.75 7.26
CA HIS A 170 -22.89 27.82 8.43
C HIS A 170 -22.77 26.59 9.35
N PHE A 171 -22.32 25.44 8.84
CA PHE A 171 -22.06 24.24 9.65
C PHE A 171 -20.99 24.45 10.72
N LEU A 172 -20.09 25.43 10.58
CA LEU A 172 -19.10 25.78 11.60
C LEU A 172 -19.74 26.48 12.81
N GLY A 173 -20.94 27.04 12.67
CA GLY A 173 -21.62 27.77 13.74
C GLY A 173 -20.76 28.90 14.31
N LYS A 174 -20.21 28.69 15.52
CA LYS A 174 -19.34 29.66 16.22
C LYS A 174 -17.85 29.35 16.10
N TYR A 175 -17.49 28.20 15.53
CA TYR A 175 -16.11 27.76 15.44
C TYR A 175 -15.39 28.50 14.31
N TYR A 176 -14.14 28.88 14.55
CA TYR A 176 -13.28 29.45 13.53
C TYR A 176 -12.62 28.31 12.74
N GLU A 177 -12.75 28.34 11.41
CA GLU A 177 -12.33 27.22 10.56
C GLU A 177 -10.85 26.85 10.72
N PRO A 178 -9.88 27.78 10.71
CA PRO A 178 -8.48 27.43 10.93
C PRO A 178 -8.20 26.72 12.25
N ASP A 179 -8.95 27.05 13.31
CA ASP A 179 -8.80 26.39 14.62
C ASP A 179 -9.31 24.94 14.54
N VAL A 180 -10.43 24.71 13.86
CA VAL A 180 -10.98 23.37 13.62
C VAL A 180 -10.02 22.53 12.79
N VAL A 181 -9.51 23.09 11.69
CA VAL A 181 -8.56 22.39 10.80
C VAL A 181 -7.29 22.03 11.55
N THR A 182 -6.73 22.96 12.33
CA THR A 182 -5.53 22.73 13.13
C THR A 182 -5.78 21.65 14.19
N TRP A 183 -6.91 21.74 14.90
CA TRP A 183 -7.27 20.72 15.89
C TRP A 183 -7.41 19.34 15.25
N LEU A 184 -8.11 19.22 14.10
CA LEU A 184 -8.26 17.95 13.39
C LEU A 184 -6.90 17.40 12.95
N ALA A 185 -6.01 18.24 12.42
CA ALA A 185 -4.66 17.85 12.01
C ALA A 185 -3.82 17.31 13.18
N GLU A 186 -3.97 17.90 14.38
CA GLU A 186 -3.29 17.45 15.60
C GLU A 186 -3.83 16.13 16.14
N GLN A 187 -5.11 15.83 15.93
CA GLN A 187 -5.70 14.54 16.32
C GLN A 187 -5.28 13.39 15.40
N VAL A 188 -4.83 13.70 14.19
CA VAL A 188 -4.36 12.71 13.24
C VAL A 188 -2.98 12.26 13.73
N SER A 189 -2.89 11.08 14.36
CA SER A 189 -1.61 10.44 14.74
C SER A 189 -0.77 10.00 13.51
N GLY A 190 -0.56 10.88 12.53
CA GLY A 190 0.13 10.63 11.27
C GLY A 190 -0.67 9.81 10.24
N LEU A 191 -1.92 9.44 10.54
CA LEU A 191 -2.73 8.58 9.69
C LEU A 191 -3.56 9.37 8.67
N PHE A 192 -3.12 9.39 7.42
CA PHE A 192 -3.87 10.01 6.32
C PHE A 192 -5.29 9.44 6.15
N ILE A 193 -5.49 8.15 6.44
CA ILE A 193 -6.82 7.51 6.39
C ILE A 193 -7.79 8.12 7.40
N TRP A 194 -7.31 8.53 8.57
CA TRP A 194 -8.13 9.20 9.58
C TRP A 194 -8.57 10.58 9.06
N ALA A 195 -7.62 11.36 8.53
CA ALA A 195 -7.90 12.67 7.93
C ALA A 195 -8.92 12.59 6.79
N ALA A 196 -8.75 11.62 5.88
CA ALA A 196 -9.68 11.37 4.79
C ALA A 196 -11.08 10.99 5.28
N THR A 197 -11.15 10.13 6.31
CA THR A 197 -12.42 9.66 6.88
C THR A 197 -13.18 10.79 7.57
N VAL A 198 -12.51 11.56 8.43
CA VAL A 198 -13.16 12.69 9.13
C VAL A 198 -13.58 13.77 8.14
N CYS A 199 -12.77 14.04 7.11
CA CYS A 199 -13.13 14.98 6.07
C CYS A 199 -14.31 14.48 5.25
N SER A 200 -14.40 13.21 4.91
CA SER A 200 -15.59 12.68 4.21
C SER A 200 -16.83 12.83 5.09
N PHE A 201 -16.72 12.52 6.39
CA PHE A 201 -17.83 12.64 7.32
C PHE A 201 -18.33 14.09 7.52
N LEU A 202 -17.40 15.07 7.58
CA LEU A 202 -17.70 16.48 7.86
C LEU A 202 -17.88 17.34 6.60
N CYS A 203 -17.13 17.11 5.54
CA CYS A 203 -17.07 17.99 4.36
C CYS A 203 -18.04 17.55 3.26
N ASP A 204 -18.24 16.24 3.07
CA ASP A 204 -19.18 15.74 2.05
C ASP A 204 -20.64 15.96 2.51
N PHE A 205 -20.86 16.00 3.83
CA PHE A 205 -22.16 16.22 4.46
C PHE A 205 -22.04 17.20 5.65
N PRO A 206 -21.82 18.51 5.39
CA PRO A 206 -21.57 19.49 6.44
C PRO A 206 -22.75 19.65 7.40
N SER A 207 -22.51 19.43 8.69
CA SER A 207 -23.49 19.71 9.74
C SER A 207 -22.80 20.13 11.04
N LEU A 208 -23.39 21.11 11.72
CA LEU A 208 -22.88 21.57 13.02
C LEU A 208 -22.95 20.46 14.08
N HIS A 209 -23.94 19.58 13.97
CA HIS A 209 -24.07 18.43 14.86
C HIS A 209 -22.88 17.48 14.72
N ARG A 210 -22.57 17.04 13.50
CA ARG A 210 -21.44 16.14 13.21
C ARG A 210 -20.10 16.76 13.64
N LEU A 211 -19.92 18.06 13.35
CA LEU A 211 -18.72 18.79 13.79
C LEU A 211 -18.57 18.75 15.32
N LYS A 212 -19.62 19.08 16.06
CA LYS A 212 -19.58 19.03 17.53
C LYS A 212 -19.29 17.63 18.04
N THR A 213 -19.95 16.61 17.49
CA THR A 213 -19.73 15.23 17.90
C THR A 213 -18.26 14.82 17.75
N VAL A 214 -17.61 15.18 16.63
CA VAL A 214 -16.19 14.93 16.43
C VAL A 214 -15.33 15.70 17.44
N LEU A 215 -15.60 17.00 17.65
CA LEU A 215 -14.84 17.83 18.60
C LEU A 215 -14.98 17.40 20.06
N GLU A 216 -16.11 16.77 20.42
CA GLU A 216 -16.38 16.24 21.76
C GLU A 216 -15.86 14.80 21.96
N THR A 217 -15.43 14.14 20.88
CA THR A 217 -14.91 12.78 20.94
C THR A 217 -13.46 12.78 21.45
N THR A 218 -13.20 12.00 22.49
CA THR A 218 -11.83 11.74 22.96
C THR A 218 -11.13 10.79 22.00
N ILE A 219 -10.06 11.27 21.35
CA ILE A 219 -9.29 10.48 20.40
C ILE A 219 -8.01 9.97 21.10
N PRO A 220 -7.80 8.65 21.20
CA PRO A 220 -6.62 8.08 21.81
C PRO A 220 -5.38 8.29 20.94
N ALA A 221 -4.19 8.18 21.55
CA ALA A 221 -2.92 8.27 20.82
C ALA A 221 -2.70 7.06 19.90
N ASP A 222 -3.25 5.89 20.25
CA ASP A 222 -3.15 4.70 19.42
C ASP A 222 -3.90 4.89 18.10
N ALA A 223 -3.18 4.69 17.01
CA ALA A 223 -3.62 4.95 15.66
C ALA A 223 -4.84 4.09 15.26
N MET A 224 -4.87 2.82 15.66
CA MET A 224 -5.95 1.89 15.32
C MET A 224 -7.21 2.17 16.16
N GLU A 225 -7.03 2.45 17.44
CA GLU A 225 -8.10 2.81 18.35
C GLU A 225 -8.73 4.14 17.94
N ALA A 226 -7.92 5.14 17.57
CA ALA A 226 -8.38 6.44 17.07
C ALA A 226 -9.24 6.31 15.81
N LEU A 227 -8.83 5.44 14.88
CA LEU A 227 -9.60 5.17 13.67
C LEU A 227 -10.91 4.42 13.98
N THR A 228 -10.86 3.46 14.89
CA THR A 228 -12.03 2.70 15.33
C THR A 228 -13.08 3.62 15.96
N ILE A 229 -12.65 4.50 16.87
CA ILE A 229 -13.52 5.49 17.52
C ILE A 229 -14.11 6.44 16.49
N LEU A 230 -13.31 6.94 15.53
CA LEU A 230 -13.83 7.80 14.46
C LEU A 230 -14.93 7.11 13.66
N TYR A 231 -14.73 5.84 13.26
CA TYR A 231 -15.74 5.08 12.54
C TYR A 231 -17.01 4.89 13.36
N GLN A 232 -16.89 4.51 14.64
CA GLN A 232 -18.02 4.34 15.54
C GLN A 232 -18.79 5.65 15.71
N THR A 233 -18.09 6.74 16.04
CA THR A 233 -18.68 8.08 16.16
C THR A 233 -19.43 8.48 14.90
N ALA A 234 -18.83 8.28 13.73
CA ALA A 234 -19.47 8.62 12.46
C ALA A 234 -20.73 7.79 12.20
N LEU A 235 -20.66 6.46 12.40
CA LEU A 235 -21.78 5.55 12.18
C LEU A 235 -22.94 5.81 13.15
N ASP A 236 -22.66 5.96 14.44
CA ASP A 236 -23.67 6.23 15.46
C ASP A 236 -24.38 7.55 15.19
N THR A 237 -23.62 8.58 14.78
CA THR A 237 -24.18 9.88 14.41
C THR A 237 -25.13 9.76 13.21
N ILE A 238 -24.72 9.04 12.16
CA ILE A 238 -25.56 8.83 10.97
C ILE A 238 -26.84 8.05 11.33
N ILE A 239 -26.72 7.03 12.18
CA ILE A 239 -27.87 6.25 12.66
C ILE A 239 -28.85 7.17 13.39
N LEU A 240 -28.37 8.00 14.33
CA LEU A 240 -29.22 8.93 15.08
C LEU A 240 -29.92 9.95 14.18
N GLU A 241 -29.25 10.47 13.15
CA GLU A 241 -29.85 11.39 12.18
C GLU A 241 -30.98 10.72 11.36
N VAL A 242 -30.82 9.43 11.02
CA VAL A 242 -31.81 8.66 10.25
C VAL A 242 -33.02 8.22 11.09
N TYR A 243 -32.83 7.90 12.37
CA TYR A 243 -33.93 7.45 13.25
C TYR A 243 -34.61 8.60 13.98
N GLY A 244 -33.89 9.68 14.32
CA GLY A 244 -34.48 10.87 14.95
C GLY A 244 -35.44 11.63 14.04
N THR A 245 -35.38 11.42 12.72
CA THR A 245 -36.33 12.01 11.74
C THR A 245 -37.66 11.26 11.62
N LYS A 246 -37.83 10.09 12.28
CA LYS A 246 -39.06 9.29 12.20
C LYS A 246 -40.03 9.46 13.36
N GLU A 247 -39.66 10.17 14.43
CA GLU A 247 -40.54 10.37 15.60
C GLU A 247 -41.41 11.63 15.51
N ASP A 248 -41.24 12.46 14.48
CA ASP A 248 -42.00 13.71 14.25
C ASP A 248 -43.06 13.60 13.13
N VAL A 249 -43.86 12.51 13.09
CA VAL A 249 -45.05 12.40 12.21
C VAL A 249 -46.31 12.03 13.00
#